data_AF-A0A2W1AJ52-F1
#
_entry.id   AF-A0A2W1AJ52-F1
#
_cell.length_a   1.000
_cell.length_b   1.000
_cell.length_c   1.000
_cell.angle_alpha   90.00
_cell.angle_beta   90.00
_cell.angle_gamma   90.00
#
_symmetry.space_group_name_H-M   'P 1'
#
loop_
_entity.id
_entity.type
_entity.pdbx_description
1 polymer ?
#
loop_
_entity_poly.entity_id
_entity_poly.type
_entity_poly.pdbx_seq_one_letter_code
_entity_poly.pdbx_strand_id
1 'polypeptide(L)'
;MQAALAPPPLADLSAPLPGGWLGQQLQRLQRLLALRDAHVSHLNDEGRRLLDHAIFTTFVDCRELGGETLAAALLTTLQTDTPVTADDATLAHILRTEPEPPTPG
;
A
#
# COMPACT_ATOMS: atom_id res chain seq x y z
N MET A 1 -56.30 -16.60 14.10
CA MET A 1 -54.91 -16.64 14.62
C MET A 1 -53.96 -16.53 13.44
N GLN A 2 -53.64 -15.31 13.01
CA GLN A 2 -52.75 -15.09 11.87
C GLN A 2 -51.31 -15.31 12.31
N ALA A 3 -50.59 -16.19 11.58
CA ALA A 3 -49.17 -16.38 11.74
C ALA A 3 -48.46 -15.06 11.42
N ALA A 4 -47.86 -14.45 12.42
CA ALA A 4 -46.92 -13.36 12.21
C ALA A 4 -45.73 -13.93 11.44
N LEU A 5 -45.71 -13.68 10.13
CA LEU A 5 -44.57 -13.92 9.27
C LEU A 5 -43.43 -13.01 9.79
N ALA A 6 -42.59 -13.56 10.66
CA ALA A 6 -41.38 -12.87 11.09
C ALA A 6 -40.56 -12.55 9.83
N PRO A 7 -40.04 -11.32 9.67
CA PRO A 7 -39.11 -11.04 8.59
C PRO A 7 -37.93 -12.03 8.72
N PRO A 8 -37.40 -12.58 7.61
CA PRO A 8 -36.18 -13.36 7.68
C PRO A 8 -35.14 -12.53 8.43
N PRO A 9 -34.35 -13.11 9.35
CA PRO A 9 -33.26 -12.37 9.93
C PRO A 9 -32.43 -11.86 8.75
N LEU A 10 -32.09 -10.57 8.77
CA LEU A 10 -31.10 -9.98 7.86
C LEU A 10 -29.70 -10.54 8.21
N ALA A 11 -29.60 -11.87 8.29
CA ALA A 11 -28.39 -12.61 8.48
C ALA A 11 -27.77 -12.79 7.11
N ASP A 12 -26.54 -12.30 7.01
CA ASP A 12 -25.55 -12.64 6.00
C ASP A 12 -25.59 -11.93 4.64
N LEU A 13 -25.60 -10.60 4.67
CA LEU A 13 -24.94 -9.80 3.62
C LEU A 13 -23.44 -9.53 3.93
N SER A 14 -22.91 -10.12 5.01
CA SER A 14 -21.49 -10.04 5.38
C SER A 14 -20.74 -11.35 5.17
N ALA A 15 -21.37 -12.38 4.61
CA ALA A 15 -20.71 -13.64 4.31
C ALA A 15 -19.54 -13.38 3.35
N PRO A 16 -18.27 -13.52 3.79
CA PRO A 16 -17.15 -13.42 2.89
C PRO A 16 -17.22 -14.59 1.90
N LEU A 17 -17.08 -14.29 0.62
CA LEU A 17 -16.70 -15.29 -0.40
C LEU A 17 -15.56 -16.15 0.17
N PRO A 18 -15.52 -17.48 -0.08
CA PRO A 18 -14.57 -18.40 0.54
C PRO A 18 -13.14 -18.03 0.15
N GLY A 19 -12.53 -17.24 1.04
CA GLY A 19 -11.27 -16.54 0.93
C GLY A 19 -11.28 -15.57 2.10
N GLY A 20 -10.69 -15.98 3.23
CA GLY A 20 -10.80 -15.26 4.51
C GLY A 20 -10.47 -13.78 4.38
N TRP A 21 -10.92 -12.97 5.36
CA TRP A 21 -10.73 -11.52 5.39
C TRP A 21 -9.29 -11.08 5.07
N LEU A 22 -8.31 -11.85 5.56
CA LEU A 22 -6.90 -11.64 5.23
C LEU A 22 -6.60 -11.74 3.73
N GLY A 23 -7.14 -12.75 3.04
CA GLY A 23 -6.96 -12.92 1.60
C GLY A 23 -7.53 -11.76 0.78
N GLN A 24 -8.67 -11.20 1.19
CA GLN A 24 -9.25 -10.02 0.55
C GLN A 24 -8.36 -8.79 0.73
N GLN A 25 -7.80 -8.58 1.93
CA GLN A 25 -6.90 -7.46 2.20
C GLN A 25 -5.56 -7.61 1.47
N LEU A 26 -5.02 -8.82 1.36
CA LEU A 26 -3.82 -9.10 0.56
C LEU A 26 -4.05 -8.81 -0.93
N GLN A 27 -5.19 -9.24 -1.49
CA GLN A 27 -5.55 -8.92 -2.88
C GLN A 27 -5.72 -7.41 -3.09
N ARG A 28 -6.35 -6.72 -2.13
CA ARG A 28 -6.49 -5.26 -2.17
C ARG A 28 -5.13 -4.57 -2.15
N LEU A 29 -4.24 -4.98 -1.25
CA LEU A 29 -2.89 -4.44 -1.14
C LEU A 29 -2.12 -4.63 -2.46
N GLN A 30 -2.18 -5.82 -3.05
CA GLN A 30 -1.55 -6.11 -4.33
C GLN A 30 -2.06 -5.18 -5.45
N ARG A 31 -3.38 -4.95 -5.53
CA ARG A 31 -3.96 -4.02 -6.52
C ARG A 31 -3.51 -2.58 -6.31
N LEU A 32 -3.46 -2.11 -5.06
CA LEU A 32 -3.02 -0.74 -4.76
C LEU A 32 -1.55 -0.54 -5.12
N LEU A 33 -0.70 -1.54 -4.86
CA LEU A 33 0.71 -1.49 -5.23
C LEU A 33 0.90 -1.52 -6.75
N ALA A 34 0.13 -2.35 -7.47
CA ALA A 34 0.15 -2.37 -8.93
C ALA A 34 -0.34 -1.03 -9.53
N LEU A 35 -1.38 -0.42 -8.95
CA LEU A 35 -1.84 0.91 -9.36
C LEU A 35 -0.79 1.98 -9.13
N ARG A 36 -0.06 1.90 -8.01
CA ARG A 36 1.05 2.83 -7.73
C ARG A 36 2.12 2.68 -8.78
N ASP A 37 2.57 1.46 -9.05
CA ASP A 37 3.60 1.21 -10.05
C ASP A 37 3.20 1.69 -11.46
N ALA A 38 1.98 1.36 -11.89
CA ALA A 38 1.48 1.71 -13.23
C ALA A 38 1.24 3.22 -13.44
N HIS A 39 0.95 3.97 -12.36
CA HIS A 39 0.47 5.35 -12.50
C HIS A 39 1.26 6.39 -11.69
N VAL A 40 2.30 6.01 -10.94
CA VAL A 40 3.05 6.96 -10.09
C VAL A 40 3.59 8.16 -10.87
N SER A 41 3.99 7.97 -12.13
CA SER A 41 4.49 9.03 -13.01
C SER A 41 3.40 9.97 -13.54
N HIS A 42 2.12 9.60 -13.41
CA HIS A 42 0.97 10.35 -13.89
C HIS A 42 0.13 10.94 -12.73
N LEU A 43 0.40 10.55 -11.50
CA LEU A 43 -0.26 11.07 -10.30
C LEU A 43 0.37 12.40 -9.89
N ASN A 44 -0.47 13.36 -9.48
CA ASN A 44 0.00 14.53 -8.76
C ASN A 44 0.36 14.17 -7.31
N ASP A 45 0.99 15.10 -6.59
CA ASP A 45 1.44 14.86 -5.22
C ASP A 45 0.32 14.42 -4.27
N GLU A 46 -0.87 14.98 -4.44
CA GLU A 46 -2.05 14.64 -3.64
C GLU A 46 -2.53 13.21 -3.91
N GLY A 47 -2.64 12.83 -5.19
CA GLY A 47 -3.01 11.47 -5.60
C GLY A 47 -1.99 10.43 -5.13
N ARG A 48 -0.69 10.77 -5.17
CA ARG A 48 0.36 9.90 -4.63
C ARG A 48 0.21 9.70 -3.12
N ARG A 49 -0.03 10.77 -2.36
CA ARG A 49 -0.24 10.70 -0.90
C ARG A 49 -1.48 9.88 -0.53
N LEU A 50 -2.58 10.06 -1.25
CA LEU A 50 -3.81 9.29 -1.02
C LEU A 50 -3.61 7.80 -1.30
N LEU A 51 -2.88 7.47 -2.37
CA LEU A 51 -2.57 6.09 -2.72
C LEU A 51 -1.62 5.45 -1.69
N ASP A 52 -0.57 6.15 -1.28
CA ASP A 52 0.34 5.68 -0.23
C ASP A 52 -0.40 5.48 1.10
N HIS A 53 -1.34 6.36 1.45
CA HIS A 53 -2.19 6.21 2.63
C HIS A 53 -3.11 4.97 2.53
N ALA A 54 -3.72 4.73 1.38
CA ALA A 54 -4.55 3.54 1.13
C ALA A 54 -3.74 2.23 1.24
N ILE A 55 -2.50 2.23 0.72
CA ILE A 55 -1.56 1.11 0.85
C ILE A 55 -1.24 0.86 2.32
N PHE A 56 -0.89 1.91 3.06
CA PHE A 56 -0.55 1.81 4.48
C PHE A 56 -1.70 1.26 5.32
N THR A 57 -2.90 1.81 5.18
CA THR A 57 -4.08 1.35 5.92
C THR A 57 -4.41 -0.12 5.62
N THR A 58 -4.33 -0.53 4.34
CA THR A 58 -4.55 -1.93 3.95
C THR A 58 -3.46 -2.86 4.50
N PHE A 59 -2.20 -2.41 4.57
CA PHE A 59 -1.13 -3.18 5.20
C PHE A 59 -1.37 -3.36 6.70
N VAL A 60 -1.82 -2.31 7.41
CA VAL A 60 -2.20 -2.40 8.82
C VAL A 60 -3.33 -3.41 9.00
N ASP A 61 -4.37 -3.37 8.16
CA ASP A 61 -5.45 -4.38 8.19
C ASP A 61 -4.89 -5.81 8.02
N CYS A 62 -3.95 -6.03 7.10
CA CYS A 62 -3.30 -7.32 6.93
C CYS A 62 -2.53 -7.74 8.19
N ARG A 63 -1.84 -6.81 8.85
CA ARG A 63 -1.08 -7.06 10.08
C ARG A 63 -2.01 -7.43 11.24
N GLU A 64 -3.10 -6.68 11.45
CA GLU A 64 -4.09 -6.97 12.50
C GLU A 64 -4.78 -8.33 12.29
N LEU A 65 -4.86 -8.80 11.03
CA LEU A 65 -5.35 -10.13 10.66
C LEU A 65 -4.28 -11.23 10.70
N GLY A 66 -3.06 -10.93 11.17
CA GLY A 66 -1.96 -11.90 11.32
C GLY A 66 -1.20 -12.22 10.02
N GLY A 67 -1.41 -11.46 8.94
CA GLY A 67 -0.78 -11.66 7.64
C GLY A 67 0.41 -10.75 7.34
N GLU A 68 1.06 -10.18 8.37
CA GLU A 68 2.18 -9.23 8.22
C GLU A 68 3.29 -9.72 7.30
N THR A 69 3.69 -10.99 7.42
CA THR A 69 4.78 -11.57 6.61
C THR A 69 4.43 -11.60 5.12
N LEU A 70 3.20 -12.00 4.78
CA LEU A 70 2.70 -11.97 3.40
C LEU A 70 2.54 -10.51 2.93
N ALA A 71 2.06 -9.68 3.84
CA ALA A 71 2.08 -8.22 3.85
C ALA A 71 3.35 -7.61 3.24
N ALA A 72 4.44 -7.85 3.95
CA ALA A 72 5.77 -7.32 3.69
C ALA A 72 6.40 -7.93 2.43
N ALA A 73 6.13 -9.21 2.16
CA ALA A 73 6.60 -9.85 0.93
C ALA A 73 6.06 -9.14 -0.32
N LEU A 74 4.78 -8.73 -0.31
CA LEU A 74 4.16 -7.98 -1.41
C LEU A 74 4.80 -6.60 -1.61
N LEU A 75 5.14 -5.91 -0.51
CA LEU A 75 5.83 -4.61 -0.58
C LEU A 75 7.22 -4.73 -1.19
N THR A 76 7.94 -5.80 -0.89
CA THR A 76 9.32 -6.02 -1.36
C THR A 76 9.35 -6.44 -2.83
N THR A 77 8.42 -7.31 -3.25
CA THR A 77 8.39 -7.87 -4.61
C THR A 77 8.18 -6.78 -5.68
N LEU A 78 7.41 -5.74 -5.36
CA LEU A 78 7.11 -4.65 -6.29
C LEU A 78 8.11 -3.49 -6.23
N GLN A 79 9.08 -3.52 -5.30
CA GLN A 79 10.21 -2.57 -5.32
C GLN A 79 11.31 -2.99 -6.31
N THR A 80 11.40 -4.28 -6.64
CA THR A 80 12.43 -4.83 -7.53
C THR A 80 12.21 -4.58 -9.03
N ASP A 81 11.01 -4.18 -9.46
CA ASP A 81 10.70 -3.93 -10.87
C ASP A 81 10.93 -2.48 -11.35
N THR A 82 11.23 -1.55 -10.43
CA THR A 82 11.79 -0.27 -10.81
C THR A 82 13.31 -0.41 -10.94
N PRO A 83 13.91 -0.31 -12.14
CA PRO A 83 15.34 -0.06 -12.22
C PRO A 83 15.56 1.27 -11.52
N VAL A 84 16.17 1.23 -10.34
CA VAL A 84 16.85 2.38 -9.76
C VAL A 84 17.98 2.70 -10.73
N THR A 85 17.67 3.45 -11.79
CA THR A 85 18.62 4.39 -12.39
C THR A 85 18.77 5.52 -11.40
N ALA A 86 19.34 5.21 -10.22
CA ALA A 86 20.22 6.17 -9.61
C ALA A 86 21.39 6.22 -10.58
N ASP A 87 21.42 7.24 -11.43
CA ASP A 87 22.69 7.71 -11.97
C ASP A 87 23.63 7.83 -10.76
N ASP A 88 24.59 6.91 -10.67
CA ASP A 88 25.59 6.80 -9.60
C ASP A 88 26.28 8.17 -9.37
N ALA A 89 26.30 9.00 -10.42
CA ALA A 89 26.74 10.40 -10.39
C ALA A 89 25.92 11.32 -9.46
N THR A 90 24.61 11.12 -9.31
CA THR A 90 23.74 11.97 -8.47
C THR A 90 23.96 11.67 -6.99
N LEU A 91 24.11 10.39 -6.63
CA LEU A 91 24.44 9.99 -5.25
C LEU A 91 25.88 10.40 -4.90
N ALA A 92 26.82 10.29 -5.84
CA ALA A 92 28.19 10.77 -5.64
C ALA A 92 28.28 12.29 -5.46
N HIS A 93 27.39 13.08 -6.09
CA HIS A 93 27.35 14.52 -5.89
C HIS A 93 26.84 14.88 -4.50
N ILE A 94 25.71 14.30 -4.07
CA ILE A 94 25.10 14.57 -2.75
C ILE A 94 26.05 14.16 -1.61
N LEU A 95 26.82 13.08 -1.77
CA LEU A 95 27.78 12.61 -0.77
C LEU A 95 29.12 13.37 -0.79
N ARG A 96 29.39 14.20 -1.81
CA ARG A 96 30.63 15.01 -1.92
C ARG A 96 30.43 16.48 -1.53
N THR A 97 29.20 16.94 -1.33
CA THR A 97 28.94 18.31 -0.89
C THR A 97 29.19 18.42 0.61
N GLU A 98 30.47 18.48 0.99
CA GLU A 98 30.86 19.09 2.25
C GLU A 98 30.40 20.56 2.22
N PRO A 99 29.62 21.05 3.21
CA PRO A 99 29.31 22.47 3.30
C PRO A 99 30.61 23.23 3.56
N GLU A 100 31.04 24.04 2.60
CA GLU A 100 32.17 24.95 2.77
C GLU A 100 31.90 25.88 3.97
N PRO A 101 32.78 25.96 4.98
CA PRO A 101 32.56 26.83 6.12
C PRO A 101 32.59 28.29 5.66
N PRO A 102 31.66 29.15 6.14
CA PRO A 102 31.66 30.55 5.76
C PRO A 102 32.98 31.20 6.20
N THR A 103 33.66 31.84 5.24
CA THR A 103 34.87 32.63 5.50
C THR A 103 34.52 33.78 6.45
N PRO A 104 35.22 33.96 7.59
CA PRO A 104 34.95 35.09 8.47
C PRO A 104 35.45 36.38 7.80
N GLY A 105 34.53 37.33 7.61
CA GLY A 105 34.81 38.74 7.30
C GLY A 105 34.77 39.60 8.55
#